data_AF-A0A7L5DJ09-F1
#
_entry.id   AF-A0A7L5DJ09-F1
#
_cell.length_a   1.000
_cell.length_b   1.000
_cell.length_c   1.000
_cell.angle_alpha   90.00
_cell.angle_beta   90.00
_cell.angle_gamma   90.00
#
_symmetry.space_group_name_H-M   'P 1'
#
loop_
_entity.id
_entity.type
_entity.pdbx_description
1 polymer ?
#
loop_
_entity_poly.entity_id
_entity_poly.type
_entity_poly.pdbx_seq_one_letter_code
_entity_poly.pdbx_strand_id
1 'polypeptide(L)' 'MNAVNIMHHTLFWFSSSLLLYSAGTFFIVLFSEYWYQGMDKVPAAVFDQYWNSNQILFIAFAVLSAIGLWHSKYDQRLA' A
#
# COMPACT_ATOMS: atom_id res chain seq x y z
N MET A 1 18.85 -9.00 -27.24
CA MET A 1 18.24 -9.13 -25.91
C MET A 1 16.96 -8.32 -25.92
N ASN A 2 15.80 -8.96 -25.96
CA ASN A 2 14.52 -8.25 -25.81
C ASN A 2 14.35 -7.94 -24.32
N ALA A 3 14.31 -6.66 -23.95
CA ALA A 3 14.07 -6.25 -22.58
C ALA A 3 12.62 -6.57 -22.22
N VAL A 4 12.41 -7.60 -21.41
CA VAL A 4 11.09 -7.92 -20.84
C VAL A 4 10.79 -6.86 -19.80
N ASN A 5 9.78 -6.02 -20.04
CA ASN A 5 9.39 -4.97 -19.13
C ASN A 5 8.57 -5.55 -17.97
N ILE A 6 9.19 -5.67 -16.79
CA ILE A 6 8.60 -6.26 -15.58
C ILE A 6 7.30 -5.55 -15.16
N MET A 7 7.12 -4.28 -15.54
CA MET A 7 5.90 -3.51 -15.25
C MET A 7 4.66 -4.04 -16.01
N HIS A 8 4.80 -4.92 -16.99
CA HIS A 8 3.65 -5.55 -17.65
C HIS A 8 3.06 -6.71 -16.84
N HIS A 9 3.82 -7.27 -15.90
CA HIS A 9 3.35 -8.36 -15.07
C HIS A 9 2.50 -7.86 -13.91
N THR A 10 1.28 -8.37 -13.81
CA THR A 10 0.34 -8.09 -12.72
C THR A 10 0.96 -8.36 -11.34
N LEU A 11 1.81 -9.39 -11.25
CA LEU A 11 2.47 -9.80 -10.01
C LEU A 11 3.46 -8.76 -9.49
N PHE A 12 4.08 -7.95 -10.38
CA PHE A 12 4.93 -6.84 -9.98
C PHE A 12 4.14 -5.77 -9.23
N TRP A 13 3.03 -5.32 -9.81
CA TRP A 13 2.16 -4.30 -9.22
C TRP A 13 1.52 -4.77 -7.91
N PHE A 14 1.07 -6.02 -7.88
CA PHE A 14 0.51 -6.61 -6.66
C PHE A 14 1.57 -6.67 -5.55
N SER A 15 2.77 -7.19 -5.85
CA SER A 15 3.85 -7.29 -4.86
C SER A 15 4.34 -5.92 -4.38
N SER A 16 4.47 -4.95 -5.28
CA SER A 16 4.86 -3.58 -4.93
C SER A 16 3.82 -2.88 -4.07
N SER A 17 2.53 -3.02 -4.40
CA SER A 17 1.44 -2.47 -3.60
C SER A 17 1.37 -3.11 -2.20
N LEU A 18 1.58 -4.43 -2.12
CA LEU A 18 1.61 -5.17 -0.85
C LEU A 18 2.81 -4.75 0.02
N LEU A 19 3.99 -4.54 -0.60
CA LEU A 19 5.17 -4.00 0.08
C LEU A 19 4.91 -2.60 0.62
N LEU A 20 4.30 -1.72 -0.17
CA LEU A 20 3.98 -0.36 0.25
C LEU A 20 2.98 -0.36 1.42
N TYR A 21 1.93 -1.18 1.33
CA TYR A 21 0.92 -1.31 2.37
C TYR A 21 1.49 -1.87 3.68
N SER A 22 2.28 -2.94 3.59
CA SER A 22 2.89 -3.59 4.76
C SER A 22 3.94 -2.71 5.42
N ALA A 23 4.81 -2.06 4.65
CA ALA A 23 5.79 -1.11 5.17
C ALA A 23 5.10 0.12 5.79
N GLY A 24 4.09 0.69 5.12
CA GLY A 24 3.33 1.82 5.65
C GLY A 24 2.63 1.49 6.96
N THR A 25 1.97 0.33 7.03
CA THR A 25 1.32 -0.15 8.27
C THR A 25 2.35 -0.37 9.38
N PHE A 26 3.49 -0.96 9.05
CA PHE A 26 4.58 -1.17 10.00
C PHE A 26 5.10 0.14 10.60
N PHE A 27 5.37 1.15 9.76
CA PHE A 27 5.78 2.47 10.24
C PHE A 27 4.69 3.13 11.08
N ILE A 28 3.42 3.07 10.66
CA ILE A 28 2.29 3.60 11.43
C ILE A 28 2.23 2.98 12.83
N VAL A 29 2.39 1.66 12.95
CA VAL A 29 2.40 0.98 14.25
C VAL A 29 3.61 1.41 15.08
N LEU A 30 4.80 1.46 14.48
CA LEU A 30 6.03 1.87 15.18
C LEU A 30 5.93 3.30 15.72
N PHE A 31 5.35 4.22 14.96
CA PHE A 31 5.09 5.60 15.40
C PHE A 31 3.84 5.74 16.26
N SER A 32 2.96 4.74 16.31
CA SER A 32 1.76 4.78 17.16
C SER A 32 2.13 4.80 18.65
N GLU A 33 3.18 4.08 19.06
CA GLU A 33 3.70 4.14 20.43
C GLU A 33 4.18 5.56 20.80
N TYR A 34 4.78 6.27 19.83
CA TYR A 34 5.19 7.67 20.02
C TYR A 34 3.99 8.61 20.19
N TRP A 35 2.91 8.41 19.42
CA TRP A 35 1.70 9.24 19.53
C TRP A 35 0.85 8.92 20.76
N TYR A 36 0.84 7.67 21.21
CA TYR A 36 0.02 7.28 22.34
C TYR A 36 0.67 7.56 23.69
N GLN A 37 1.99 7.80 23.76
CA GLN A 37 2.74 8.25 24.96
C GLN A 37 2.36 7.55 26.29
N GLY A 38 1.84 6.32 26.26
CA GLY A 38 1.36 5.61 27.44
C GLY A 38 0.05 6.14 28.06
N MET A 39 -0.77 6.89 27.30
CA MET A 39 -2.09 7.36 27.77
C MET A 39 -3.18 6.30 27.58
N ASP A 40 -3.90 5.96 28.65
CA ASP A 40 -5.07 5.06 28.64
C ASP A 40 -6.23 5.57 27.77
N LYS A 41 -6.26 6.87 27.47
CA LYS A 41 -7.29 7.51 26.63
C LYS A 41 -6.62 8.39 25.58
N VAL A 42 -6.48 7.82 24.40
CA VAL A 42 -6.06 8.54 23.19
C VAL A 42 -7.13 9.57 22.83
N PRO A 43 -6.78 10.85 22.60
CA PRO A 43 -7.72 11.83 22.09
C PRO A 43 -8.32 11.37 20.75
N ALA A 44 -9.63 11.52 20.57
CA ALA A 44 -10.33 11.09 19.35
C ALA A 44 -9.68 11.62 18.06
N ALA A 45 -9.14 12.84 18.09
CA ALA A 45 -8.43 13.45 16.96
C ALA A 45 -7.17 12.67 16.54
N VAL A 46 -6.42 12.10 17.49
CA VAL A 46 -5.21 11.30 17.21
C VAL A 46 -5.60 9.94 16.63
N PHE A 47 -6.67 9.35 17.16
CA PHE A 47 -7.24 8.13 16.61
C PHE A 47 -7.75 8.33 15.18
N ASP A 48 -8.48 9.42 14.91
CA ASP A 48 -8.96 9.74 13.56
C ASP A 48 -7.80 9.94 12.57
N GLN A 49 -6.71 10.59 12.99
CA GLN A 49 -5.51 10.72 12.16
C GLN A 49 -4.85 9.37 11.87
N TYR A 50 -4.72 8.50 12.87
CA TYR A 50 -4.21 7.14 12.70
C TYR A 50 -5.09 6.33 11.73
N TRP A 51 -6.41 6.39 11.93
CA TRP A 51 -7.38 5.68 11.11
C TRP A 51 -7.35 6.15 9.66
N ASN A 52 -7.37 7.47 9.46
CA ASN A 52 -7.34 8.06 8.11
C ASN A 52 -6.02 7.74 7.38
N SER A 53 -4.90 7.70 8.10
CA SER A 53 -3.60 7.32 7.53
C SER A 53 -3.60 5.87 7.01
N ASN A 54 -4.18 4.94 7.76
CA ASN A 54 -4.37 3.56 7.31
C ASN A 54 -5.29 3.48 6.07
N GLN A 55 -6.36 4.26 6.04
CA GLN A 55 -7.25 4.33 4.87
C GLN A 55 -6.54 4.85 3.62
N ILE A 56 -5.68 5.85 3.75
CA ILE A 56 -4.86 6.37 2.64
C ILE A 56 -3.94 5.27 2.09
N LEU A 57 -3.28 4.50 2.95
CA LEU A 57 -2.45 3.37 2.52
C LEU A 57 -3.25 2.29 1.81
N PHE A 58 -4.45 1.99 2.30
CA PHE A 58 -5.33 1.02 1.67
C PHE A 58 -5.81 1.50 0.28
N ILE A 59 -6.14 2.79 0.14
CA ILE A 59 -6.48 3.39 -1.16
C ILE A 59 -5.29 3.28 -2.12
N ALA A 60 -4.08 3.59 -1.67
CA ALA A 60 -2.88 3.45 -2.49
C ALA A 60 -2.65 2.00 -2.94
N PHE A 61 -2.83 1.03 -2.04
CA PHE A 61 -2.78 -0.39 -2.36
C PHE A 61 -3.80 -0.79 -3.42
N ALA A 62 -5.06 -0.37 -3.25
CA ALA A 62 -6.15 -0.69 -4.16
C ALA A 62 -5.93 -0.08 -5.56
N VAL A 63 -5.49 1.18 -5.63
CA VAL A 63 -5.19 1.87 -6.90
C VAL A 63 -4.03 1.19 -7.62
N LEU A 64 -2.93 0.90 -6.93
CA LEU A 64 -1.77 0.23 -7.54
C LEU A 64 -2.12 -1.20 -8.01
N SER A 65 -2.92 -1.93 -7.23
CA SER A 65 -3.43 -3.25 -7.62
C SER A 65 -4.33 -3.16 -8.85
N ALA A 66 -5.22 -2.16 -8.92
CA ALA A 66 -6.08 -1.92 -10.07
C ALA A 66 -5.27 -1.54 -11.33
N ILE A 67 -4.21 -0.73 -11.20
CA ILE A 67 -3.27 -0.43 -12.29
C ILE A 67 -2.60 -1.71 -12.78
N GLY A 68 -2.16 -2.58 -11.87
CA GLY A 68 -1.60 -3.88 -12.21
C GLY A 68 -2.56 -4.77 -13.01
N LEU A 69 -3.81 -4.87 -12.56
CA LEU A 69 -4.86 -5.60 -13.27
C LEU A 69 -5.18 -4.98 -14.63
N TRP A 70 -5.18 -3.66 -14.75
CA TRP A 70 -5.36 -2.98 -16.02
C TRP A 70 -4.22 -3.29 -16.99
N HIS A 71 -2.98 -3.25 -16.49
CA HIS A 71 -1.78 -3.50 -17.28
C HIS A 71 -1.64 -4.97 -17.71
N SER A 72 -2.27 -5.90 -16.98
CA SER A 72 -2.39 -7.33 -17.34
C SER A 72 -2.93 -7.56 -18.75
N LYS A 73 -3.74 -6.63 -19.29
CA LYS A 73 -4.30 -6.74 -20.65
C LYS A 73 -3.22 -6.68 -21.74
N TYR A 74 -2.06 -6.12 -21.44
CA TYR A 74 -0.93 -6.03 -22.39
C TYR A 74 -0.04 -7.28 -22.36
N ASP A 75 -0.09 -8.08 -21.28
CA ASP A 75 0.68 -9.33 -21.18
C ASP A 75 0.12 -10.38 -22.16
N GLN A 76 -1.21 -10.45 -22.32
CA GLN A 76 -1.88 -11.34 -23.28
C GLN A 76 -1.65 -11.00 -24.76
N ARG A 77 -1.13 -9.80 -25.08
CA ARG A 77 -0.82 -9.41 -26.48
C ARG A 77 0.60 -9.81 -26.91
N LEU A 78 1.44 -10.23 -25.98
CA LEU A 78 2.84 -10.59 -26.23
C LEU A 78 3.10 -12.10 -26.18
N ALA A 79 2.07 -12.92 -25.89
CA ALA A 79 2.08 -14.38 -25.98
C ALA A 79 1.42 -14.85 -27.27
#